data_AF-A0A6C0D7V4-F1
#
_entry.id   AF-A0A6C0D7V4-F1
#
_cell.length_a   1.000
_cell.length_b   1.000
_cell.length_c   1.000
_cell.angle_alpha   90.00
_cell.angle_beta   90.00
_cell.angle_gamma   90.00
#
_symmetry.space_group_name_H-M   'P 1'
#
loop_
_entity.id
_entity.type
_entity.pdbx_description
1 polymer ?
#
loop_
_entity_poly.entity_id
_entity_poly.type
_entity_poly.pdbx_seq_one_letter_code
_entity_poly.pdbx_strand_id
1 'polypeptide(L)'
;MNEINKLPIGFFQDYNPNVKDVRNQLVKNIIKVNQNELSNLEDIFFSDDNIDLINKQIVLTVWKRTNKQYKIDFQSKDKLIIVMRYVYIENAKHLPYNLKGQIHELNCNVVGEVIPSIITNFEQKLGYLRDIEKRGELPPLPKSSTADRTLPTATNRGF
;
A
#
# COMPACT_ATOMS: atom_id res chain seq x y z
N MET A 1 1.44 -1.33 24.51
CA MET A 1 1.30 -1.83 23.12
C MET A 1 1.10 -0.62 22.22
N ASN A 2 2.18 -0.20 21.55
CA ASN A 2 2.31 1.14 20.98
C ASN A 2 1.44 1.36 19.74
N GLU A 3 0.66 2.44 19.77
CA GLU A 3 -0.14 3.00 18.67
C GLU A 3 0.69 3.37 17.42
N ILE A 4 2.02 3.40 17.55
CA ILE A 4 2.99 3.75 16.49
C ILE A 4 2.96 2.72 15.34
N ASN A 5 2.63 1.45 15.61
CA ASN A 5 2.64 0.38 14.60
C ASN A 5 1.39 0.34 13.70
N LYS A 6 0.41 1.24 13.92
CA LYS A 6 -0.83 1.31 13.11
C LYS A 6 -0.74 2.32 11.97
N LEU A 7 0.32 3.14 11.92
CA LEU A 7 0.50 4.20 10.94
C LEU A 7 0.70 3.75 9.47
N PRO A 8 1.24 2.54 9.15
CA PRO A 8 1.39 2.15 7.75
C PRO A 8 0.11 1.58 7.10
N ILE A 9 -0.74 0.86 7.85
CA ILE A 9 -1.90 0.17 7.26
C ILE A 9 -3.10 1.11 7.09
N GLY A 10 -3.31 2.04 8.03
CA GLY A 10 -4.43 3.00 7.96
C GLY A 10 -4.30 4.03 6.83
N PHE A 11 -3.10 4.19 6.25
CA PHE A 11 -2.80 5.24 5.28
C PHE A 11 -3.19 4.90 3.83
N PHE A 12 -3.39 3.63 3.50
CA PHE A 12 -3.81 3.22 2.15
C PHE A 12 -5.34 3.14 1.98
N GLN A 13 -6.11 3.29 3.06
CA GLN A 13 -7.58 3.26 3.04
C GLN A 13 -8.17 4.68 3.08
N ASP A 14 -8.05 5.41 1.98
CA ASP A 14 -8.68 6.73 1.86
C ASP A 14 -10.05 6.65 1.16
N TYR A 15 -11.11 6.72 1.95
CA TYR A 15 -12.34 7.41 1.52
C TYR A 15 -13.05 8.09 2.70
N ASN A 16 -12.43 9.12 3.30
CA ASN A 16 -13.15 10.06 4.16
C ASN A 16 -12.72 11.52 3.86
N PRO A 17 -13.63 12.36 3.34
CA PRO A 17 -13.30 13.73 2.90
C PRO A 17 -12.91 14.70 4.03
N ASN A 18 -13.26 14.44 5.29
CA ASN A 18 -12.93 15.32 6.43
C ASN A 18 -11.46 15.19 6.92
N VAL A 19 -10.68 14.26 6.37
CA VAL A 19 -9.30 13.96 6.82
C VAL A 19 -8.25 14.78 6.08
N LYS A 20 -8.59 15.40 4.94
CA LYS A 20 -7.61 16.15 4.11
C LYS A 20 -7.01 17.34 4.87
N ASP A 21 -7.82 18.08 5.61
CA ASP A 21 -7.37 19.28 6.33
C ASP A 21 -6.57 18.93 7.58
N VAL A 22 -6.98 17.89 8.30
CA VAL A 22 -6.23 17.35 9.44
C VAL A 22 -4.88 16.79 8.98
N ARG A 23 -4.84 16.06 7.86
CA ARG A 23 -3.59 15.60 7.22
C ARG A 23 -2.69 16.77 6.87
N ASN A 24 -3.23 17.80 6.22
CA ASN A 24 -2.45 18.97 5.80
C ASN A 24 -1.93 19.77 7.00
N GLN A 25 -2.69 19.87 8.10
CA GLN A 25 -2.26 20.52 9.33
C GLN A 25 -1.21 19.71 10.09
N LEU A 26 -1.36 18.38 10.17
CA LEU A 26 -0.35 17.49 10.74
C LEU A 26 0.95 17.56 9.92
N VAL A 27 0.87 17.45 8.60
CA VAL A 27 2.02 17.58 7.69
C VAL A 27 2.71 18.94 7.90
N LYS A 28 1.97 20.05 7.94
CA LYS A 28 2.55 21.40 8.16
C LYS A 28 3.18 21.58 9.53
N ASN A 29 2.57 21.06 10.60
CA ASN A 29 3.11 21.20 11.95
C ASN A 29 4.37 20.34 12.14
N ILE A 30 4.39 19.14 11.56
CA ILE A 30 5.56 18.25 11.58
C ILE A 30 6.73 18.86 10.77
N ILE A 31 6.45 19.58 9.67
CA ILE A 31 7.48 20.30 8.89
C ILE A 31 8.07 21.49 9.66
N LYS A 32 7.29 22.18 10.49
CA LYS A 32 7.74 23.38 11.24
C LYS A 32 8.60 23.07 12.47
N VAL A 33 8.38 21.94 13.14
CA VAL A 33 9.09 21.61 14.40
C VAL A 33 10.59 21.33 14.17
N ASN A 34 11.02 21.00 12.95
CA ASN A 34 12.41 20.61 12.66
C ASN A 34 13.33 21.76 12.20
N GLN A 35 12.84 22.98 11.96
CA GLN A 35 13.62 24.02 11.26
C GLN A 35 14.82 24.61 12.02
N ASN A 36 15.09 24.21 13.26
CA ASN A 36 16.05 24.95 14.07
C ASN A 36 17.50 24.47 14.02
N GLU A 37 17.83 23.23 13.60
CA GLU A 37 19.22 22.82 13.31
C GLU A 37 19.23 21.59 12.36
N LEU A 38 18.94 21.78 11.07
CA LEU A 38 18.96 20.66 10.11
C LEU A 38 20.40 20.34 9.66
N SER A 39 20.90 19.21 10.16
CA SER A 39 22.05 18.51 9.60
C SER A 39 21.80 18.23 8.11
N ASN A 40 22.83 18.46 7.28
CA ASN A 40 22.92 18.19 5.82
C ASN A 40 22.21 16.90 5.34
N LEU A 41 22.05 15.91 6.22
CA LEU A 41 21.34 14.67 5.96
C LEU A 41 19.83 14.84 5.65
N GLU A 42 19.10 15.64 6.44
CA GLU A 42 17.64 15.78 6.26
C GLU A 42 17.32 16.49 4.94
N ASP A 43 18.03 17.59 4.66
CA ASP A 43 17.85 18.36 3.43
C ASP A 43 18.12 17.51 2.18
N ILE A 44 19.20 16.72 2.19
CA ILE A 44 19.48 15.82 1.06
C ILE A 44 18.43 14.71 0.97
N PHE A 45 18.03 14.11 2.09
CA PHE A 45 17.09 13.00 2.07
C PHE A 45 15.69 13.42 1.59
N PHE A 46 15.18 14.59 2.00
CA PHE A 46 13.89 15.10 1.56
C PHE A 46 13.95 15.97 0.30
N SER A 47 15.11 16.08 -0.35
CA SER A 47 15.25 16.79 -1.63
C SER A 47 14.42 16.16 -2.74
N ASP A 48 14.00 16.99 -3.69
CA ASP A 48 13.21 16.57 -4.85
C ASP A 48 13.96 15.55 -5.71
N ASP A 49 15.29 15.72 -5.84
CA ASP A 49 16.15 14.79 -6.56
C ASP A 49 16.17 13.40 -5.90
N ASN A 50 16.20 13.33 -4.56
CA ASN A 50 16.19 12.07 -3.84
C ASN A 50 14.80 11.40 -3.89
N ILE A 51 13.73 12.18 -3.82
CA ILE A 51 12.35 11.71 -4.01
C ILE A 51 12.20 11.05 -5.39
N ASP A 52 12.73 11.68 -6.44
CA ASP A 52 12.72 11.13 -7.79
C ASP A 52 13.57 9.86 -7.91
N LEU A 53 14.71 9.82 -7.21
CA LEU A 53 15.55 8.63 -7.15
C LEU A 53 14.82 7.44 -6.51
N ILE A 54 14.15 7.67 -5.37
CA ILE A 54 13.33 6.65 -4.69
C ILE A 54 12.20 6.18 -5.61
N ASN A 55 11.49 7.09 -6.28
CA ASN A 55 10.44 6.73 -7.25
C ASN A 55 10.98 5.81 -8.36
N LYS A 56 12.11 6.17 -8.98
CA LYS A 56 12.76 5.34 -10.00
C LYS A 56 13.14 3.95 -9.46
N GLN A 57 13.65 3.90 -8.22
CA GLN A 57 13.98 2.64 -7.56
C GLN A 57 12.74 1.77 -7.29
N ILE A 58 11.62 2.38 -6.86
CA ILE A 58 10.34 1.68 -6.67
C ILE A 58 9.87 1.06 -7.99
N VAL A 59 9.80 1.85 -9.07
CA VAL A 59 9.37 1.37 -10.39
C VAL A 59 10.24 0.21 -10.86
N LEU A 60 11.57 0.35 -10.75
CA LEU A 60 12.52 -0.70 -11.14
C LEU A 60 12.33 -1.97 -10.29
N THR A 61 12.12 -1.81 -8.99
CA THR A 61 11.98 -2.95 -8.06
C THR A 61 10.67 -3.70 -8.31
N VAL A 62 9.55 -3.00 -8.53
CA VAL A 62 8.28 -3.62 -8.92
C VAL A 62 8.41 -4.34 -10.25
N TRP A 63 9.03 -3.69 -11.25
CA TRP A 63 9.27 -4.31 -12.56
C TRP A 63 10.06 -5.62 -12.45
N LYS A 64 11.09 -5.65 -11.59
CA LYS A 64 11.88 -6.86 -11.33
C LYS A 64 11.09 -7.93 -10.58
N ARG A 65 10.39 -7.56 -9.48
CA ARG A 65 9.64 -8.53 -8.65
C ARG A 65 8.45 -9.15 -9.38
N THR A 66 7.86 -8.43 -10.32
CA THR A 66 6.72 -8.90 -11.12
C THR A 66 7.16 -9.62 -12.38
N ASN A 67 8.43 -10.06 -12.48
CA ASN A 67 8.99 -10.75 -13.65
C ASN A 67 8.75 -9.97 -14.96
N LYS A 68 8.92 -8.64 -14.93
CA LYS A 68 8.75 -7.75 -16.09
C LYS A 68 7.33 -7.75 -16.67
N GLN A 69 6.32 -8.02 -15.86
CA GLN A 69 4.92 -8.01 -16.31
C GLN A 69 4.27 -6.63 -16.14
N TYR A 70 4.63 -5.89 -15.10
CA TYR A 70 3.90 -4.67 -14.72
C TYR A 70 4.80 -3.45 -14.58
N LYS A 71 4.59 -2.46 -15.45
CA LYS A 71 5.21 -1.14 -15.35
C LYS A 71 4.25 -0.20 -14.64
N ILE A 72 4.68 0.31 -13.49
CA ILE A 72 3.93 1.27 -12.68
C ILE A 72 4.46 2.70 -12.90
N ASP A 73 3.59 3.67 -12.69
CA ASP A 73 3.95 5.09 -12.68
C ASP A 73 4.56 5.51 -11.33
N PHE A 74 5.06 6.74 -11.28
CA PHE A 74 5.60 7.33 -10.05
C PHE A 74 4.50 7.50 -9.01
N GLN A 75 4.89 7.37 -7.74
CA GLN A 75 3.99 7.56 -6.63
C GLN A 75 3.84 9.06 -6.33
N SER A 76 2.69 9.45 -5.78
CA SER A 76 2.46 10.84 -5.37
C SER A 76 3.51 11.28 -4.35
N LYS A 77 4.15 12.43 -4.61
CA LYS A 77 5.16 13.04 -3.74
C LYS A 77 4.68 13.15 -2.30
N ASP A 78 3.46 13.64 -2.09
CA ASP A 78 2.82 13.75 -0.78
C ASP A 78 2.76 12.43 -0.01
N LYS A 79 2.40 11.34 -0.70
CA LYS A 79 2.30 10.00 -0.08
C LYS A 79 3.69 9.46 0.22
N LEU A 80 4.65 9.68 -0.68
CA LEU A 80 6.01 9.20 -0.52
C LEU A 80 6.72 9.91 0.65
N ILE A 81 6.54 11.23 0.78
CA ILE A 81 7.11 12.03 1.89
C ILE A 81 6.68 11.49 3.25
N ILE A 82 5.45 10.99 3.37
CA ILE A 82 4.93 10.44 4.63
C ILE A 82 5.69 9.18 5.03
N VAL A 83 5.91 8.27 4.08
CA VAL A 83 6.70 7.05 4.32
C VAL A 83 8.17 7.38 4.55
N MET A 84 8.74 8.29 3.75
CA MET A 84 10.10 8.77 3.95
C MET A 84 10.30 9.33 5.35
N ARG A 85 9.33 10.10 5.87
CA ARG A 85 9.40 10.66 7.21
C ARG A 85 9.30 9.60 8.30
N TYR A 86 8.42 8.61 8.12
CA TYR A 86 8.35 7.46 9.01
C TYR A 86 9.72 6.75 9.13
N VAL A 87 10.32 6.39 7.99
CA VAL A 87 11.62 5.73 7.94
C VAL A 87 12.74 6.63 8.49
N TYR A 88 12.67 7.94 8.24
CA TYR A 88 13.65 8.88 8.77
C TYR A 88 13.64 8.90 10.29
N ILE A 89 12.46 9.00 10.92
CA ILE A 89 12.32 9.03 12.39
C ILE A 89 12.82 7.73 13.02
N GLU A 90 12.56 6.59 12.38
CA GLU A 90 12.91 5.28 12.92
C GLU A 90 14.38 4.90 12.68
N ASN A 91 14.97 5.27 11.53
CA ASN A 91 16.25 4.71 11.07
C ASN A 91 17.36 5.75 10.87
N ALA A 92 17.11 7.06 10.98
CA ALA A 92 18.17 8.06 10.78
C ALA A 92 19.22 8.02 11.90
N LYS A 93 20.49 7.85 11.50
CA LYS A 93 21.63 7.74 12.43
C LYS A 93 22.29 9.07 12.76
N HIS A 94 22.04 10.11 11.95
CA HIS A 94 22.60 11.45 12.08
C HIS A 94 24.13 11.50 12.26
N LEU A 95 24.86 10.56 11.65
CA LEU A 95 26.32 10.55 11.76
C LEU A 95 26.90 11.70 10.92
N PRO A 96 27.95 12.39 11.40
CA PRO A 96 28.55 13.52 10.67
C PRO A 96 29.37 13.06 9.45
N TYR A 97 29.60 11.77 9.29
CA TYR A 97 30.36 11.15 8.20
C TYR A 97 29.50 10.18 7.40
N ASN A 98 29.96 9.82 6.20
CA ASN A 98 29.29 8.86 5.32
C ASN A 98 27.80 9.19 5.04
N LEU A 99 27.48 10.47 4.78
CA LEU A 99 26.11 10.90 4.45
C LEU A 99 25.53 10.10 3.28
N LYS A 100 26.33 9.84 2.25
CA LYS A 100 25.91 9.03 1.09
C LYS A 100 25.47 7.62 1.48
N GLY A 101 26.19 6.95 2.38
CA GLY A 101 25.82 5.64 2.88
C GLY A 101 24.54 5.67 3.71
N GLN A 102 24.38 6.70 4.55
CA GLN A 102 23.17 6.89 5.35
C GLN A 102 21.93 7.13 4.47
N ILE A 103 22.04 8.00 3.47
CA ILE A 103 20.95 8.25 2.51
C ILE A 103 20.61 6.99 1.73
N HIS A 104 21.63 6.23 1.30
CA HIS A 104 21.40 4.98 0.58
C HIS A 104 20.64 3.96 1.45
N GLU A 105 21.02 3.80 2.72
CA GLU A 105 20.35 2.92 3.67
C GLU A 105 18.89 3.35 3.90
N LEU A 106 18.66 4.64 4.13
CA LEU A 106 17.30 5.19 4.29
C LEU A 106 16.44 4.96 3.03
N ASN A 107 16.97 5.23 1.84
CA ASN A 107 16.26 5.01 0.58
C ASN A 107 15.88 3.53 0.40
N CYS A 108 16.81 2.61 0.70
CA CYS A 108 16.54 1.18 0.64
C CYS A 108 15.41 0.76 1.59
N ASN A 109 15.39 1.31 2.82
CA ASN A 109 14.33 1.05 3.78
C ASN A 109 12.98 1.58 3.30
N VAL A 110 12.93 2.80 2.74
CA VAL A 110 11.70 3.36 2.14
C VAL A 110 11.17 2.47 1.02
N VAL A 111 12.04 2.03 0.10
CA VAL A 111 11.63 1.12 -0.98
C VAL A 111 11.14 -0.20 -0.39
N GLY A 112 11.82 -0.75 0.62
CA GLY A 112 11.42 -1.99 1.29
C GLY A 112 10.00 -1.95 1.87
N GLU A 113 9.66 -0.86 2.56
CA GLU A 113 8.36 -0.66 3.18
C GLU A 113 7.22 -0.49 2.15
N VAL A 114 7.47 0.22 1.06
CA VAL A 114 6.42 0.60 0.11
C VAL A 114 6.06 -0.55 -0.85
N ILE A 115 7.04 -1.39 -1.23
CA ILE A 115 6.87 -2.38 -2.30
C ILE A 115 5.76 -3.41 -2.04
N PRO A 116 5.64 -4.06 -0.85
CA PRO A 116 4.59 -5.04 -0.59
C PRO A 116 3.18 -4.45 -0.72
N SER A 117 2.98 -3.22 -0.25
CA SER A 117 1.71 -2.52 -0.33
C SER A 117 1.36 -2.18 -1.79
N ILE A 118 2.33 -1.69 -2.57
CA ILE A 118 2.11 -1.39 -4.00
C ILE A 118 1.69 -2.64 -4.77
N ILE A 119 2.39 -3.76 -4.59
CA ILE A 119 2.07 -5.01 -5.30
C ILE A 119 0.66 -5.48 -4.96
N THR A 120 0.32 -5.54 -3.66
CA THR A 120 -1.01 -5.94 -3.20
C THR A 120 -2.11 -5.05 -3.77
N ASN A 121 -1.97 -3.72 -3.67
CA ASN A 121 -2.96 -2.77 -4.19
C ASN A 121 -3.12 -2.88 -5.70
N PHE A 122 -2.02 -3.13 -6.42
CA PHE A 122 -2.04 -3.29 -7.86
C PHE A 122 -2.75 -4.58 -8.29
N GLU A 123 -2.47 -5.70 -7.63
CA GLU A 123 -3.17 -6.97 -7.89
C GLU A 123 -4.66 -6.87 -7.61
N GLN A 124 -5.05 -6.22 -6.51
CA GLN A 124 -6.45 -5.94 -6.19
C GLN A 124 -7.12 -5.10 -7.27
N LYS A 125 -6.46 -4.05 -7.75
CA LYS A 125 -6.98 -3.21 -8.83
C LYS A 125 -7.15 -4.00 -10.12
N LEU A 126 -6.20 -4.87 -10.47
CA LEU A 126 -6.33 -5.75 -11.63
C LEU A 126 -7.48 -6.75 -11.47
N GLY A 127 -7.65 -7.35 -10.28
CA GLY A 127 -8.79 -8.20 -9.96
C GLY A 127 -10.10 -7.48 -10.18
N TYR A 128 -10.24 -6.28 -9.62
CA TYR A 128 -11.42 -5.42 -9.80
C TYR A 128 -11.73 -5.11 -11.27
N LEU A 129 -10.72 -4.77 -12.08
CA LEU A 129 -10.92 -4.52 -13.51
C LEU A 129 -11.40 -5.77 -14.25
N ARG A 130 -10.84 -6.95 -13.94
CA ARG A 130 -11.30 -8.23 -14.51
C ARG A 130 -12.73 -8.54 -14.11
N ASP A 131 -13.10 -8.26 -12.85
CA ASP A 131 -14.45 -8.51 -12.34
C ASP A 131 -15.50 -7.61 -12.99
N ILE A 132 -15.15 -6.36 -13.33
CA ILE A 132 -16.04 -5.46 -14.10
C ILE A 132 -16.22 -5.95 -15.54
N GLU A 133 -15.13 -6.37 -16.19
CA GLU A 133 -15.17 -6.86 -17.57
C GLU A 133 -15.89 -8.20 -17.69
N LYS A 134 -15.74 -9.07 -16.67
CA LYS A 134 -16.43 -10.36 -16.61
C LYS A 134 -17.92 -10.10 -16.38
N ARG A 135 -18.70 -10.23 -17.46
CA ARG A 135 -20.18 -10.24 -17.38
C ARG A 135 -20.57 -11.26 -16.30
N GLY A 136 -21.18 -10.79 -15.21
CA GLY A 136 -21.43 -11.59 -14.02
C GLY A 136 -22.16 -12.87 -14.37
N GLU A 137 -21.50 -14.01 -14.17
CA GLU A 137 -22.19 -15.30 -14.15
C GLU A 137 -23.04 -15.30 -12.88
N LEU A 138 -24.35 -15.52 -13.04
CA LEU A 138 -25.24 -15.64 -11.90
C LEU A 138 -24.70 -16.77 -11.00
N PRO A 139 -24.67 -16.57 -9.67
CA PRO A 139 -24.30 -17.65 -8.77
C PRO A 139 -25.23 -18.84 -9.04
N PRO A 140 -24.71 -20.08 -8.97
CA PRO A 140 -25.54 -21.25 -9.18
C PRO A 140 -26.69 -21.24 -8.16
N LEU A 141 -27.87 -21.68 -8.59
CA LEU A 141 -29.02 -21.78 -7.69
C LEU A 141 -28.64 -22.65 -6.47
N PRO A 142 -29.15 -22.31 -5.28
CA PRO A 142 -28.92 -23.13 -4.10
C PRO A 142 -29.44 -24.55 -4.36
N LYS A 143 -28.60 -25.55 -4.10
CA LYS A 143 -28.99 -26.95 -4.21
C LYS A 143 -29.56 -27.41 -2.87
N SER A 144 -30.73 -28.04 -2.90
CA SER A 144 -31.30 -28.69 -1.71
C SER A 144 -30.36 -29.80 -1.24
N SER A 145 -30.03 -29.80 0.04
CA SER A 145 -29.27 -30.87 0.71
C SER A 145 -30.16 -32.01 1.22
N THR A 146 -31.48 -31.90 1.04
CA THR A 146 -32.44 -32.90 1.50
C THR A 146 -32.45 -34.07 0.52
N ALA A 147 -32.16 -35.28 1.01
CA ALA A 147 -32.41 -36.50 0.25
C ALA A 147 -33.91 -36.60 -0.08
N ASP A 148 -34.24 -37.08 -1.28
CA ASP A 148 -35.63 -37.17 -1.72
C ASP A 148 -36.39 -38.15 -0.80
N ARG A 149 -37.26 -37.62 0.06
CA ARG A 149 -38.08 -38.40 1.01
C ARG A 149 -39.50 -38.60 0.49
N THR A 150 -39.69 -38.52 -0.82
CA THR A 150 -40.97 -38.85 -1.45
C THR A 150 -41.24 -40.34 -1.29
N LEU A 151 -42.36 -40.68 -0.68
CA LEU A 151 -42.82 -42.05 -0.56
C LEU A 151 -43.35 -42.53 -1.93
N PRO A 152 -43.06 -43.79 -2.34
CA PRO A 152 -43.62 -44.34 -3.57
C PRO A 152 -45.14 -44.47 -3.44
N THR A 153 -45.88 -44.12 -4.49
CA THR A 153 -47.33 -44.23 -4.52
C THR A 153 -47.76 -45.69 -4.31
N ALA A 154 -48.67 -45.93 -3.37
CA ALA A 154 -49.30 -47.24 -3.21
C ALA A 154 -50.13 -47.56 -4.46
N THR A 155 -49.60 -48.38 -5.35
CA THR A 155 -50.39 -48.95 -6.44
C THR A 155 -51.31 -49.98 -5.83
N ASN A 156 -52.60 -49.64 -5.70
CA ASN A 156 -53.63 -50.60 -5.33
C ASN A 156 -53.83 -51.56 -6.51
N ARG A 157 -53.03 -52.63 -6.60
CA ARG A 157 -53.33 -53.75 -7.50
C ARG A 157 -54.49 -54.50 -6.85
N GLY A 158 -55.66 -54.36 -7.48
CA GLY A 158 -56.93 -54.85 -6.99
C GLY A 158 -56.98 -56.35 -6.72
N PHE A 159 -57.96 -56.66 -5.86
CA PHE A 159 -58.64 -57.91 -5.52
C PHE A 159 -58.21 -59.20 -6.24
#